data_AF-A0A3D1CPQ1-F1
#
_entry.id   AF-A0A3D1CPQ1-F1
#
_cell.length_a   1.000
_cell.length_b   1.000
_cell.length_c   1.000
_cell.angle_alpha   90.00
_cell.angle_beta   90.00
_cell.angle_gamma   90.00
#
_symmetry.space_group_name_H-M   'P 1'
#
loop_
_entity.id
_entity.type
_entity.pdbx_description
1 polymer ?
#
loop_
_entity_poly.entity_id
_entity_poly.type
_entity_poly.pdbx_seq_one_letter_code
_entity_poly.pdbx_strand_id
1 'polypeptide(L)'
;MRQKFEYRPAMQLPLAANRETRTNLARCRPYCLPEQEQAWMAGYNVYHGLVGQRVMGDLALEQCLAEQDRLPRQWREFELCFWGAVFLVGRGRTGLHTMYWNRVRWTEGLRFTDSFFTRHQPALVLNETS
;
A
#
# COMPACT_ATOMS: atom_id res chain seq x y z
N MET A 1 7.75 10.55 -19.45
CA MET A 1 7.17 11.71 -18.75
C MET A 1 6.36 11.21 -17.57
N ARG A 2 6.73 11.55 -16.33
CA ARG A 2 5.88 11.29 -15.16
C ARG A 2 4.69 12.25 -15.26
N GLN A 3 3.47 11.73 -15.43
CA GLN A 3 2.28 12.55 -15.27
C GLN A 3 2.25 12.94 -13.79
N LYS A 4 2.60 14.19 -13.48
CA LYS A 4 2.53 14.72 -12.11
C LYS A 4 1.06 14.85 -11.76
N PHE A 5 0.50 13.81 -11.15
CA PHE A 5 -0.79 13.96 -10.49
C PHE A 5 -0.57 14.94 -9.33
N GLU A 6 -1.45 15.93 -9.20
CA GLU A 6 -1.46 16.78 -8.00
C GLU A 6 -2.04 15.94 -6.85
N TYR A 7 -1.14 15.31 -6.11
CA TYR A 7 -1.48 14.50 -4.95
C TYR A 7 -1.86 15.40 -3.78
N ARG A 8 -3.16 15.55 -3.51
CA ARG A 8 -3.65 16.14 -2.25
C ARG A 8 -4.06 15.00 -1.31
N PRO A 9 -3.55 14.95 -0.06
CA PRO A 9 -3.99 13.97 0.93
C PRO A 9 -5.50 14.11 1.15
N ALA A 10 -6.27 13.03 0.92
CA ALA A 10 -7.72 13.03 1.10
C ALA A 10 -8.12 12.50 2.48
N MET A 11 -7.36 11.52 2.97
CA MET A 11 -7.51 10.87 4.27
C MET A 11 -6.12 10.48 4.79
N GLN A 12 -5.80 10.83 6.03
CA GLN A 12 -4.60 10.38 6.72
C GLN A 12 -5.02 9.49 7.87
N LEU A 13 -4.81 8.17 7.72
CA LEU A 13 -4.67 7.31 8.89
C LEU A 13 -3.46 7.80 9.70
N PRO A 14 -3.42 7.59 11.03
CA PRO A 14 -2.23 7.89 11.81
C PRO A 14 -1.08 7.12 11.19
N LEU A 15 -0.22 7.83 10.45
CA LEU A 15 0.97 7.25 9.84
C LEU A 15 1.74 6.58 10.98
N ALA A 16 2.21 5.34 10.77
CA ALA A 16 3.43 4.93 11.43
C ALA A 16 4.45 6.02 11.05
N ALA A 17 4.74 6.91 12.01
CA ALA A 17 5.28 8.24 11.75
C ALA A 17 6.30 8.21 10.60
N ASN A 18 6.19 9.12 9.63
CA ASN A 18 7.10 9.25 8.48
C ASN A 18 8.61 9.27 8.82
N ARG A 19 8.97 9.34 10.12
CA ARG A 19 10.34 9.14 10.64
C ARG A 19 10.83 7.69 10.60
N GLU A 20 9.97 6.69 10.57
CA GLU A 20 10.36 5.26 10.62
C GLU A 20 10.42 4.57 9.24
N THR A 21 9.98 5.25 8.18
CA THR A 21 9.78 4.66 6.85
C THR A 21 11.05 4.37 6.06
N ARG A 22 12.19 5.01 6.35
CA ARG A 22 13.45 4.79 5.59
C ARG A 22 14.23 3.53 5.98
N THR A 23 13.91 2.89 7.10
CA THR A 23 14.82 1.88 7.71
C THR A 23 14.17 0.54 8.01
N ASN A 24 12.90 0.35 7.66
CA ASN A 24 12.08 -0.74 8.21
C ASN A 24 11.52 -1.75 7.19
N LEU A 25 11.90 -1.72 5.91
CA LEU A 25 11.38 -2.67 4.90
C LEU A 25 11.55 -4.14 5.30
N ALA A 26 12.68 -4.49 5.95
CA ALA A 26 12.93 -5.85 6.45
C ALA A 26 11.94 -6.29 7.56
N ARG A 27 11.24 -5.34 8.18
CA ARG A 27 10.23 -5.56 9.22
C ARG A 27 8.81 -5.40 8.68
N CYS A 28 8.65 -5.09 7.39
CA CYS A 28 7.32 -4.99 6.80
C CYS A 28 6.81 -6.36 6.38
N ARG A 29 5.48 -6.53 6.34
CA ARG A 29 4.84 -7.68 5.72
C ARG A 29 3.55 -7.28 4.98
N PRO A 30 3.15 -8.06 3.97
CA PRO A 30 1.80 -8.00 3.44
C PRO A 30 0.82 -8.47 4.51
N TYR A 31 -0.29 -7.75 4.64
CA TYR A 31 -1.35 -8.01 5.60
C TYR A 31 -2.72 -7.85 4.93
N CYS A 32 -3.57 -8.84 5.12
CA CYS A 32 -4.98 -8.79 4.77
C CYS A 32 -5.81 -8.79 6.06
N LEU A 33 -6.92 -8.07 6.04
CA LEU A 33 -7.95 -8.25 7.06
C LEU A 33 -8.55 -9.66 6.93
N PRO A 34 -8.99 -10.31 8.03
CA PRO A 34 -9.58 -11.65 7.97
C PRO A 34 -10.71 -11.78 6.93
N GLU A 35 -11.56 -10.76 6.80
CA GLU A 35 -12.66 -10.74 5.84
C GLU A 35 -12.17 -10.52 4.40
N GLN A 36 -11.05 -9.82 4.21
CA GLN A 36 -10.40 -9.64 2.91
C GLN A 36 -9.75 -10.93 2.40
N GLU A 37 -9.35 -11.84 3.31
CA GLU A 37 -8.80 -13.15 2.92
C GLU A 37 -9.86 -14.07 2.30
N GLN A 38 -11.13 -13.89 2.69
CA GLN A 38 -12.24 -14.77 2.32
C GLN A 38 -13.06 -14.25 1.14
N ALA A 39 -13.16 -12.94 0.98
CA ALA A 39 -14.03 -12.33 -0.02
C ALA A 39 -13.45 -11.03 -0.58
N TRP A 40 -14.11 -10.51 -1.61
CA TRP A 40 -13.83 -9.17 -2.10
C TRP A 40 -14.35 -8.15 -1.08
N MET A 41 -13.54 -7.14 -0.79
CA MET A 41 -13.85 -6.08 0.16
C MET A 41 -13.80 -4.72 -0.53
N ALA A 42 -14.81 -3.88 -0.30
CA ALA A 42 -14.77 -2.49 -0.77
C ALA A 42 -13.59 -1.75 -0.11
N GLY A 43 -12.87 -0.92 -0.87
CA GLY A 43 -11.67 -0.24 -0.35
C GLY A 43 -11.94 0.65 0.87
N TYR A 44 -13.13 1.24 1.00
CA TYR A 44 -13.54 1.95 2.21
C TYR A 44 -13.55 1.04 3.45
N ASN A 45 -14.01 -0.20 3.33
CA ASN A 45 -14.02 -1.15 4.45
C ASN A 45 -12.60 -1.61 4.79
N VAL A 46 -11.72 -1.77 3.79
CA VAL A 46 -10.30 -2.05 4.01
C VAL A 46 -9.66 -0.92 4.82
N TYR A 47 -9.89 0.33 4.40
CA TYR A 47 -9.37 1.51 5.09
C TYR A 47 -9.78 1.53 6.57
N HIS A 48 -11.06 1.30 6.88
CA HIS A 48 -11.55 1.28 8.26
C HIS A 48 -10.99 0.12 9.07
N GLY A 49 -10.87 -1.07 8.49
CA GLY A 49 -10.29 -2.22 9.20
C GLY A 49 -8.79 -2.05 9.49
N LEU A 50 -8.09 -1.22 8.72
CA LEU A 50 -6.68 -0.88 8.96
C LEU A 50 -6.48 0.20 10.03
N VAL A 51 -7.54 0.78 10.60
CA VAL A 51 -7.42 1.76 11.70
C VAL A 51 -6.70 1.11 12.89
N GLY A 52 -5.64 1.75 13.37
CA GLY A 52 -4.77 1.23 14.44
C GLY A 52 -3.63 0.34 13.93
N GLN A 53 -3.61 -0.04 12.66
CA GLN A 53 -2.47 -0.72 12.04
C GLN A 53 -1.38 0.27 11.63
N ARG A 54 -0.12 -0.16 11.72
CA ARG A 54 1.05 0.60 11.27
C ARG A 54 1.25 0.45 9.76
N VAL A 55 0.32 1.01 8.99
CA VAL A 55 0.31 0.94 7.52
C VAL A 55 1.39 1.80 6.86
N MET A 56 1.99 1.28 5.80
CA MET A 56 3.03 1.96 5.02
C MET A 56 2.43 2.88 3.95
N GLY A 57 3.07 4.03 3.74
CA GLY A 57 2.70 5.03 2.73
C GLY A 57 3.69 5.12 1.56
N ASP A 58 3.66 6.26 0.86
CA ASP A 58 4.45 6.59 -0.33
C ASP A 58 5.98 6.46 -0.14
N LEU A 59 6.52 6.86 1.01
CA LEU A 59 7.96 6.73 1.28
C LEU A 59 8.44 5.27 1.25
N ALA A 60 7.60 4.33 1.73
CA ALA A 60 7.93 2.90 1.68
C ALA A 60 7.87 2.37 0.24
N LEU A 61 6.96 2.89 -0.58
CA LEU A 61 6.90 2.57 -2.00
C LEU A 61 8.16 3.03 -2.72
N GLU A 62 8.58 4.27 -2.52
CA GLU A 62 9.81 4.81 -3.11
C GLU A 62 11.02 3.94 -2.76
N GLN A 63 11.14 3.54 -1.50
CA GLN A 63 12.21 2.65 -1.07
C GLN A 63 12.10 1.26 -1.70
N CYS A 64 10.91 0.66 -1.74
CA CYS A 64 10.69 -0.64 -2.40
C CYS A 64 11.11 -0.60 -3.88
N LEU A 65 10.78 0.48 -4.59
CA LEU A 65 11.12 0.66 -6.01
C LEU A 65 12.62 0.94 -6.23
N ALA A 66 13.31 1.55 -5.25
CA ALA A 66 14.75 1.76 -5.29
C ALA A 66 15.55 0.49 -4.95
N GLU A 67 15.01 -0.38 -4.09
CA GLU A 67 15.70 -1.54 -3.53
C GLU A 67 15.05 -2.88 -3.94
N GLN A 68 14.58 -2.96 -5.19
CA GLN A 68 13.76 -4.08 -5.71
C GLN A 68 14.38 -5.47 -5.51
N ASP A 69 15.70 -5.57 -5.58
CA ASP A 69 16.43 -6.84 -5.45
C ASP A 69 16.45 -7.37 -4.01
N ARG A 70 16.14 -6.52 -3.03
CA ARG A 70 16.08 -6.87 -1.60
C ARG A 70 14.70 -7.32 -1.15
N LEU A 71 13.68 -7.17 -1.99
CA LEU A 71 12.32 -7.52 -1.65
C LEU A 71 12.11 -9.04 -1.62
N PRO A 72 11.33 -9.58 -0.66
CA PRO A 72 11.04 -11.00 -0.59
C PRO A 72 10.40 -11.52 -1.89
N ARG A 73 10.91 -12.65 -2.41
CA ARG A 73 10.41 -13.23 -3.67
C ARG A 73 8.94 -13.63 -3.58
N GLN A 74 8.48 -14.08 -2.41
CA GLN A 74 7.08 -14.45 -2.22
C GLN A 74 6.13 -13.26 -2.45
N TRP A 75 6.57 -12.02 -2.24
CA TRP A 75 5.69 -10.87 -2.44
C TRP A 75 5.27 -10.68 -3.90
N ARG A 76 5.97 -11.31 -4.86
CA ARG A 76 5.65 -11.21 -6.29
C ARG A 76 4.26 -11.75 -6.66
N GLU A 77 3.60 -12.46 -5.74
CA GLU A 77 2.21 -12.92 -5.91
C GLU A 77 1.16 -11.84 -5.59
N PHE A 78 1.60 -10.68 -5.07
CA PHE A 78 0.73 -9.60 -4.61
C PHE A 78 0.82 -8.34 -5.46
N GLU A 79 -0.27 -7.58 -5.45
CA GLU A 79 -0.29 -6.15 -5.69
C GLU A 79 -0.29 -5.43 -4.32
N LEU A 80 0.90 -5.10 -3.82
CA LEU A 80 1.07 -4.48 -2.50
C LEU A 80 0.44 -3.09 -2.47
N CYS A 81 -0.38 -2.84 -1.45
CA CYS A 81 -1.16 -1.60 -1.30
C CYS A 81 -0.58 -0.72 -0.18
N PHE A 82 -0.24 0.53 -0.50
CA PHE A 82 0.39 1.48 0.43
C PHE A 82 -0.66 2.42 1.05
N TRP A 83 -1.52 1.86 1.89
CA TRP A 83 -2.66 2.54 2.51
C TRP A 83 -2.31 3.69 3.45
N GLY A 84 -1.04 3.86 3.84
CA GLY A 84 -0.58 5.00 4.63
C GLY A 84 -0.71 6.34 3.90
N ALA A 85 -0.96 6.34 2.58
CA ALA A 85 -1.24 7.55 1.84
C ALA A 85 -2.38 7.33 0.82
N VAL A 86 -3.51 8.02 1.05
CA VAL A 86 -4.66 8.06 0.14
C VAL A 86 -4.79 9.47 -0.44
N PHE A 87 -4.82 9.55 -1.76
CA PHE A 87 -4.73 10.79 -2.52
C PHE A 87 -6.01 11.05 -3.31
N LEU A 88 -6.31 12.32 -3.55
CA LEU A 88 -7.26 12.71 -4.59
C LEU A 88 -6.64 12.46 -5.97
N VAL A 89 -7.38 11.72 -6.78
CA VAL A 89 -7.10 11.45 -8.19
C VAL A 89 -8.25 12.07 -8.99
N GLY A 90 -7.96 12.60 -10.18
CA GLY A 90 -8.87 13.42 -10.99
C GLY A 90 -10.36 13.04 -10.94
N ARG A 91 -11.23 14.06 -11.00
CA ARG A 91 -12.69 13.97 -10.78
C ARG A 91 -13.10 13.62 -9.34
N GLY A 92 -12.28 13.97 -8.35
CA GLY A 92 -12.62 13.84 -6.93
C GLY A 92 -12.62 12.41 -6.39
N ARG A 93 -12.10 11.44 -7.16
CA ARG A 93 -11.94 10.06 -6.70
C ARG A 93 -10.74 9.98 -5.78
N THR A 94 -10.73 9.01 -4.86
CA THR A 94 -9.54 8.74 -4.06
C THR A 94 -8.86 7.47 -4.52
N GLY A 95 -7.54 7.46 -4.43
CA GLY A 95 -6.72 6.32 -4.77
C GLY A 95 -5.48 6.24 -3.90
N LEU A 96 -4.86 5.06 -3.91
CA LEU A 96 -3.60 4.78 -3.24
C LEU A 96 -2.61 4.20 -4.24
N HIS A 97 -1.34 4.41 -3.98
CA HIS A 97 -0.30 3.75 -4.75
C HIS A 97 -0.25 2.26 -4.43
N THR A 98 0.06 1.50 -5.46
CA THR A 98 0.34 0.07 -5.36
C THR A 98 1.69 -0.27 -5.99
N MET A 99 2.17 -1.47 -5.71
CA MET A 99 3.34 -2.03 -6.38
C MET A 99 3.10 -3.50 -6.69
N TYR A 100 3.41 -3.93 -7.92
CA TYR A 100 3.21 -5.31 -8.36
C TYR A 100 4.39 -5.78 -9.21
N TRP A 101 4.59 -7.10 -9.25
CA TRP A 101 5.63 -7.71 -10.09
C TRP A 101 5.09 -7.93 -11.51
N ASN A 102 5.66 -7.24 -12.50
CA ASN A 102 5.21 -7.34 -13.90
C ASN A 102 5.88 -8.49 -14.70
N ARG A 103 6.45 -9.48 -14.00
CA ARG A 103 7.32 -10.56 -14.51
C ARG A 103 8.78 -10.18 -14.79
N VAL A 104 9.08 -8.89 -14.95
CA VAL A 104 10.44 -8.40 -15.23
C VAL A 104 10.99 -7.59 -14.05
N ARG A 105 10.16 -6.73 -13.47
CA ARG A 105 10.52 -5.84 -12.37
C ARG A 105 9.32 -5.48 -11.51
N TRP A 106 9.55 -4.90 -10.34
CA TRP A 106 8.49 -4.24 -9.60
C TRP A 106 8.10 -2.95 -10.31
N THR A 107 6.79 -2.77 -10.42
CA THR A 107 6.19 -1.64 -11.13
C THR A 107 5.17 -0.98 -10.23
N GLU A 108 5.21 0.35 -10.21
CA GLU A 108 4.24 1.18 -9.53
C GLU A 108 2.87 1.09 -10.22
N GLY A 109 1.81 1.09 -9.42
CA GLY A 109 0.43 1.13 -9.84
C GLY A 109 -0.40 2.13 -9.04
N LEU A 110 -1.66 2.24 -9.41
CA LEU A 110 -2.66 3.06 -8.73
C LEU A 110 -3.95 2.24 -8.61
N ARG A 111 -4.51 2.19 -7.40
CA ARG A 111 -5.84 1.63 -7.14
C ARG A 111 -6.76 2.70 -6.60
N PHE A 112 -8.00 2.71 -7.06
CA PHE A 112 -9.03 3.57 -6.51
C PHE A 112 -9.67 2.91 -5.28
N THR A 113 -10.01 3.72 -4.28
CA THR A 113 -10.64 3.24 -3.02
C THR A 113 -12.09 2.80 -3.21
N ASP A 114 -12.73 3.21 -4.30
CA ASP A 114 -14.06 2.76 -4.73
C ASP A 114 -14.04 1.39 -5.44
N SER A 115 -12.86 0.79 -5.60
CA SER A 115 -12.69 -0.55 -6.15
C SER A 115 -12.81 -1.65 -5.09
N PHE A 116 -12.92 -2.89 -5.56
CA PHE A 116 -12.85 -4.08 -4.72
C PHE A 116 -11.39 -4.56 -4.56
N PHE A 117 -11.06 -4.92 -3.33
CA PHE A 117 -9.77 -5.47 -2.91
C PHE A 117 -9.96 -6.92 -2.48
N THR A 118 -8.92 -7.72 -2.68
CA THR A 118 -8.91 -9.16 -2.44
C THR A 118 -7.68 -9.54 -1.62
N ARG A 119 -7.55 -10.82 -1.27
CA ARG A 119 -6.33 -11.36 -0.63
C ARG A 119 -5.03 -11.13 -1.42
N HIS A 120 -5.12 -10.86 -2.72
CA HIS A 120 -3.95 -10.57 -3.57
C HIS A 120 -3.55 -9.09 -3.55
N GLN A 121 -4.30 -8.25 -2.83
CA GLN A 121 -4.05 -6.82 -2.67
C GLN A 121 -3.87 -6.43 -1.20
N PRO A 122 -2.90 -7.06 -0.49
CA PRO A 122 -2.67 -6.81 0.92
C PRO A 122 -2.16 -5.39 1.16
N ALA A 123 -2.46 -4.85 2.35
CA ALA A 123 -1.79 -3.67 2.86
C ALA A 123 -0.35 -4.02 3.24
N LEU A 124 0.61 -3.13 2.97
CA LEU A 124 1.94 -3.25 3.54
C LEU A 124 1.94 -2.63 4.95
N VAL A 125 2.25 -3.42 5.96
CA VAL A 125 2.26 -2.99 7.38
C VAL A 125 3.62 -3.24 8.02
N LEU A 126 3.95 -2.46 9.05
CA LEU A 126 5.11 -2.73 9.91
C LEU A 126 4.78 -3.87 10.89
N ASN A 127 5.67 -4.86 11.01
CA ASN A 127 5.61 -5.78 12.14
C ASN A 127 5.99 -5.04 13.42
N GLU A 128 5.06 -5.02 14.37
CA GLU A 128 5.42 -4.86 15.77
C GLU A 128 6.04 -6.19 16.21
N THR A 129 7.35 -6.29 16.19
CA THR A 129 8.02 -7.21 17.12
C THR A 129 7.70 -6.68 18.51
N SER A 130 6.79 -7.37 19.22
CA SER A 130 6.66 -7.32 20.67
C SER A 130 7.99 -7.62 21.34
#